data_AF-A0A8J2WFC6-F1
#
_entry.id   AF-A0A8J2WFC6-F1
#
_cell.length_a   1.000
_cell.length_b   1.000
_cell.length_c   1.000
_cell.angle_alpha   90.00
_cell.angle_beta   90.00
_cell.angle_gamma   90.00
#
_symmetry.space_group_name_H-M   'P 1'
#
loop_
_entity.id
_entity.type
_entity.pdbx_description
1 polymer ?
#
loop_
_entity_poly.entity_id
_entity_poly.type
_entity_poly.pdbx_seq_one_letter_code
_entity_poly.pdbx_strand_id
1 'polypeptide(L)'
;MQRTNSMLISFTFVLVLLCIISCYSVMADCGCNYKSGGCYIRVEADVGYACKCHYVGFWTCSGEQTFCLDPSSPYCHNPDDSKKSCILGGGDCGGY
;
A
#
# COMPACT_ATOMS: atom_id res chain seq x y z
N MET A 1 -37.88 -23.01 -22.14
CA MET A 1 -37.15 -22.97 -20.85
C MET A 1 -35.68 -22.58 -21.10
N GLN A 2 -35.38 -21.29 -21.21
CA GLN A 2 -33.98 -20.78 -21.31
C GLN A 2 -33.73 -19.56 -20.40
N ARG A 3 -34.76 -19.07 -19.69
CA ARG A 3 -34.70 -17.86 -18.86
C ARG A 3 -33.99 -18.06 -17.52
N THR A 4 -34.02 -19.27 -16.96
CA THR A 4 -33.36 -19.58 -15.68
C THR A 4 -31.84 -19.62 -15.80
N ASN A 5 -31.31 -20.16 -16.90
CA ASN A 5 -29.86 -20.27 -17.13
C ASN A 5 -29.22 -18.90 -17.36
N SER A 6 -29.89 -17.98 -18.06
CA SER A 6 -29.36 -16.64 -18.33
C SER A 6 -29.31 -15.75 -17.07
N MET A 7 -30.28 -15.91 -16.15
CA MET A 7 -30.27 -15.20 -14.86
C MET A 7 -29.19 -15.74 -13.90
N LEU A 8 -28.97 -17.06 -13.90
CA LEU A 8 -27.89 -17.70 -13.13
C LEU A 8 -26.50 -17.28 -13.65
N ILE A 9 -26.31 -17.23 -14.97
CA ILE A 9 -25.06 -16.78 -15.60
C ILE A 9 -24.80 -15.29 -15.29
N SER A 10 -25.83 -14.44 -15.34
CA SER A 10 -25.69 -13.02 -14.98
C SER A 10 -25.28 -12.85 -13.51
N PHE A 11 -25.89 -13.61 -12.60
CA PHE A 11 -25.59 -13.52 -11.16
C PHE A 11 -24.19 -14.01 -10.83
N THR A 12 -23.70 -15.08 -11.48
CA THR A 12 -22.33 -15.55 -11.30
C THR A 12 -21.31 -14.56 -11.84
N PHE A 13 -21.55 -13.89 -12.98
CA PHE A 13 -20.68 -12.83 -13.49
C PHE A 13 -20.60 -11.64 -12.54
N VAL A 14 -21.72 -11.21 -11.95
CA VAL A 14 -21.75 -10.13 -10.95
C VAL A 14 -20.97 -10.53 -9.70
N LEU A 15 -21.14 -11.76 -9.20
CA LEU A 15 -20.38 -12.27 -8.06
C LEU A 15 -18.87 -12.35 -8.36
N VAL A 16 -18.47 -12.81 -9.56
CA VAL A 16 -17.07 -12.87 -9.97
C VAL A 16 -16.48 -11.46 -10.10
N LEU A 17 -17.22 -10.50 -10.68
CA LEU A 17 -16.79 -9.10 -10.75
C LEU A 17 -16.65 -8.48 -9.36
N LEU A 18 -17.58 -8.73 -8.45
CA LEU A 18 -17.48 -8.27 -7.05
C LEU A 18 -16.29 -8.91 -6.33
N CYS A 19 -15.98 -10.18 -6.59
CA CYS A 19 -14.78 -10.84 -6.06
C CYS A 19 -13.49 -10.24 -6.64
N ILE A 20 -13.43 -9.98 -7.95
CA ILE A 20 -12.27 -9.32 -8.59
C ILE A 20 -12.08 -7.90 -8.03
N ILE A 21 -13.17 -7.17 -7.83
CA ILE A 21 -13.18 -5.84 -7.19
C ILE A 21 -12.66 -5.92 -5.74
N SER A 22 -12.98 -6.99 -5.02
CA SER A 22 -12.52 -7.16 -3.63
C SER A 22 -11.05 -7.56 -3.52
N CYS A 23 -10.49 -8.20 -4.55
CA CYS A 23 -9.09 -8.63 -4.57
C CYS A 23 -8.10 -7.54 -5.02
N TYR A 24 -8.50 -6.57 -5.88
CA TYR A 24 -7.54 -5.56 -6.34
C TYR A 24 -7.04 -4.64 -5.21
N SER A 25 -7.82 -4.49 -4.14
CA SER A 25 -7.53 -3.59 -3.03
C SER A 25 -6.44 -4.11 -2.08
N VAL A 26 -5.90 -5.31 -2.34
CA VAL A 26 -4.86 -5.98 -1.54
C VAL A 26 -3.49 -5.81 -2.21
N MET A 27 -3.25 -4.68 -2.85
CA MET A 27 -1.87 -4.25 -3.08
C MET A 27 -1.46 -3.54 -1.80
N ALA A 28 -0.48 -4.09 -1.08
CA ALA A 28 0.04 -3.54 0.16
C ALA A 28 0.51 -2.10 -0.09
N ASP A 29 -0.39 -1.15 0.16
CA ASP A 29 -0.06 0.26 0.06
C ASP A 29 0.72 0.62 1.32
N CYS A 30 1.85 1.29 1.12
CA CYS A 30 2.62 1.85 2.22
C CYS A 30 1.76 2.91 2.93
N GLY A 31 1.12 2.50 4.03
CA GLY A 31 0.28 3.39 4.80
C GLY A 31 1.12 4.41 5.54
N CYS A 32 1.06 5.67 5.12
CA CYS A 32 1.77 6.79 5.77
C CYS A 32 0.77 7.72 6.48
N ASN A 33 1.16 8.24 7.64
CA ASN A 33 0.38 9.21 8.40
C ASN A 33 1.18 10.49 8.65
N TYR A 34 0.45 11.58 8.89
CA TYR A 34 1.04 12.86 9.26
C TYR A 34 1.25 12.96 10.78
N LYS A 35 2.40 13.51 11.19
CA LYS A 35 2.67 13.94 12.57
C LYS A 35 3.50 15.21 12.53
N SER A 36 3.02 16.25 13.21
CA SER A 36 3.67 17.55 13.49
C SER A 36 4.93 17.88 12.67
N GLY A 37 4.76 18.18 11.37
CA GLY A 37 5.85 18.65 10.51
C GLY A 37 6.25 17.71 9.37
N GLY A 38 5.77 16.47 9.33
CA GLY A 38 6.01 15.58 8.19
C GLY A 38 5.30 14.24 8.29
N CYS A 39 5.78 13.28 7.51
CA CYS A 39 5.18 11.95 7.42
C CYS A 39 5.95 10.90 8.22
N TYR A 40 5.24 9.86 8.65
CA TYR A 40 5.80 8.63 9.21
C TYR A 40 5.06 7.41 8.65
N ILE A 41 5.73 6.25 8.65
CA ILE A 41 5.15 4.98 8.21
C ILE A 41 4.24 4.47 9.33
N ARG A 42 3.01 4.15 8.97
CA ARG A 42 2.06 3.42 9.83
C ARG A 42 1.95 1.95 9.42
N VAL A 43 2.12 1.65 8.14
CA VAL A 43 2.09 0.30 7.58
C VAL A 43 3.38 0.10 6.78
N GLU A 44 4.17 -0.88 7.21
CA GLU A 44 5.44 -1.27 6.60
C GLU A 44 5.27 -1.80 5.17
N ALA A 45 6.37 -1.80 4.41
CA ALA A 45 6.43 -2.30 3.04
C ALA A 45 6.54 -3.84 3.01
N ASP A 46 6.27 -4.44 1.85
CA ASP A 46 6.61 -5.85 1.64
C ASP A 46 8.12 -6.08 1.59
N VAL A 47 8.53 -7.32 1.88
CA VAL A 47 9.92 -7.78 1.76
C VAL A 47 10.49 -7.49 0.37
N GLY A 48 11.67 -6.86 0.32
CA GLY A 48 12.33 -6.41 -0.91
C GLY A 48 11.96 -5.00 -1.35
N TYR A 49 11.06 -4.34 -0.62
CA TYR A 49 10.60 -2.98 -0.88
C TYR A 49 10.75 -2.08 0.35
N ALA A 50 10.59 -0.78 0.12
CA ALA A 50 10.58 0.23 1.16
C ALA A 50 9.42 1.22 0.92
N CYS A 51 8.99 1.88 1.99
CA CYS A 51 7.92 2.86 1.91
C CYS A 51 8.43 4.26 1.61
N LYS A 52 7.87 4.85 0.56
CA LYS A 52 8.11 6.24 0.20
C LYS A 52 6.92 7.10 0.57
N CYS A 53 6.92 7.58 1.80
CA CYS A 53 5.93 8.56 2.26
C CYS A 53 6.14 9.91 1.57
N HIS A 54 5.06 10.64 1.32
CA HIS A 54 5.13 12.02 0.86
C HIS A 54 3.92 12.82 1.35
N TYR A 55 4.15 14.09 1.67
CA TYR A 55 3.11 15.00 2.10
C TYR A 55 2.24 15.44 0.92
N VAL A 56 0.92 15.29 1.05
CA VAL A 56 -0.04 15.62 -0.02
C VAL A 56 -0.87 16.87 0.27
N GLY A 57 -0.64 17.54 1.41
CA GLY A 57 -1.41 18.71 1.84
C GLY A 57 -2.39 18.42 2.97
N PHE A 58 -3.00 19.47 3.53
CA PHE A 58 -4.02 19.37 4.59
C PHE A 58 -3.67 18.41 5.73
N TRP A 59 -2.43 18.46 6.24
CA TRP A 59 -1.96 17.56 7.32
C TRP A 59 -2.15 16.07 6.98
N THR A 60 -2.02 15.73 5.70
CA THR A 60 -2.21 14.37 5.17
C THR A 60 -0.96 13.91 4.44
N CYS A 61 -0.64 12.64 4.60
CA CYS A 61 0.44 11.96 3.91
C CYS A 61 -0.14 10.81 3.08
N SER A 62 0.50 10.53 1.95
CA SER A 62 0.30 9.29 1.19
C SER A 62 1.61 8.52 1.21
N GLY A 63 1.55 7.21 0.95
CA GLY A 63 2.72 6.41 0.68
C GLY A 63 2.57 5.64 -0.61
N GLU A 64 3.71 5.19 -1.13
CA GLU A 64 3.80 4.23 -2.21
C GLU A 64 4.92 3.24 -1.87
N GLN A 65 4.76 2.00 -2.29
CA GLN A 65 5.81 1.00 -2.16
C GLN A 65 6.79 1.16 -3.32
N THR A 66 8.09 1.25 -3.00
CA THR A 66 9.16 1.40 -3.99
C THR A 66 10.28 0.42 -3.73
N PHE A 67 11.14 0.18 -4.72
CA PHE A 67 12.34 -0.63 -4.49
C PHE A 67 13.24 0.05 -3.47
N CYS A 68 13.85 -0.74 -2.59
CA CYS A 68 14.81 -0.23 -1.62
C CYS A 68 15.95 0.51 -2.32
N LEU A 69 16.30 1.70 -1.84
CA LEU A 69 17.49 2.42 -2.33
C LEU A 69 18.77 1.62 -2.10
N ASP A 70 18.83 0.87 -1.00
CA ASP A 70 19.86 -0.13 -0.72
C ASP A 70 19.23 -1.51 -0.53
N PRO A 71 19.30 -2.41 -1.54
CA PRO A 71 18.75 -3.75 -1.44
C PRO A 71 19.51 -4.64 -0.44
N SER A 72 20.74 -4.27 -0.04
CA SER A 72 21.52 -5.02 0.96
C SER A 72 21.12 -4.66 2.39
N SER A 73 20.30 -3.62 2.57
CA SER A 73 19.86 -3.15 3.88
C SER A 73 19.06 -4.23 4.63
N PRO A 74 19.27 -4.41 5.95
CA PRO A 74 18.41 -5.31 6.73
C PRO A 74 16.94 -4.85 6.70
N TYR A 75 16.69 -3.55 6.57
CA TYR A 75 15.36 -2.96 6.44
C TYR A 75 14.71 -3.21 5.07
N CYS A 76 15.48 -3.68 4.07
CA CYS A 76 14.90 -4.15 2.80
C CYS A 76 14.43 -5.60 2.91
N HIS A 77 15.19 -6.43 3.63
CA HIS A 77 14.88 -7.85 3.84
C HIS A 77 13.81 -8.06 4.90
N ASN A 78 13.75 -7.16 5.89
CA ASN A 78 12.74 -7.14 6.94
C ASN A 78 12.31 -5.68 7.17
N PRO A 79 11.43 -5.15 6.30
CA PRO A 79 10.90 -3.80 6.44
C PRO A 79 10.19 -3.63 7.77
N ASP A 80 10.26 -2.41 8.30
CA ASP A 80 9.58 -2.01 9.52
C ASP A 80 9.01 -0.58 9.35
N ASP A 81 8.33 -0.09 10.37
CA ASP A 81 7.77 1.26 10.43
C ASP A 81 8.78 2.30 10.95
N SER A 82 10.08 2.02 10.93
CA SER A 82 11.08 2.93 11.50
C SER A 82 11.44 4.08 10.55
N LYS A 83 12.03 5.14 11.13
CA LYS A 83 12.59 6.27 10.36
C LYS A 83 13.61 5.79 9.31
N LYS A 84 14.35 4.72 9.59
CA LYS A 84 15.35 4.17 8.66
C LYS A 84 14.69 3.50 7.46
N SER A 85 13.59 2.78 7.65
CA SER A 85 12.80 2.20 6.56
C SER A 85 12.16 3.27 5.67
N CYS A 86 11.71 4.38 6.26
CA CYS A 86 11.23 5.53 5.48
C CYS A 86 12.34 6.19 4.65
N ILE A 87 13.53 6.37 5.24
CA ILE A 87 14.68 6.93 4.53
C ILE A 87 15.12 5.98 3.41
N LEU A 88 15.08 4.66 3.64
CA LEU A 88 15.42 3.64 2.64
C LEU A 88 14.50 3.70 1.41
N GLY A 89 13.23 4.09 1.59
CA GLY A 89 12.29 4.34 0.49
C GLY A 89 12.42 5.73 -0.14
N GLY A 90 13.25 6.62 0.40
CA GLY A 90 13.40 7.99 -0.08
C GLY A 90 12.17 8.87 0.17
N GLY A 91 11.43 8.60 1.25
CA GLY A 91 10.23 9.36 1.60
C GLY A 91 10.48 10.62 2.44
N ASP A 92 9.40 11.37 2.69
CA ASP A 92 9.31 12.35 3.76
C ASP A 92 9.21 11.61 5.10
N CYS A 93 10.23 11.80 5.94
CA CYS A 93 10.34 11.17 7.25
C CYS A 93 10.33 12.20 8.40
N GLY A 94 9.72 13.38 8.17
CA GLY A 94 9.66 14.50 9.11
C GLY A 94 8.67 14.32 10.28
N GLY A 95 7.87 13.25 10.27
CA GLY A 95 6.92 12.94 11.34
C GLY A 95 7.45 11.99 12.44
N TYR A 96 8.64 11.42 12.25
CA TYR A 96 9.31 10.54 13.23
C TYR A 96 9.87 11.30 14.41
#